data_AF-A0A8H3AXA1-F1
#
_entry.id   AF-A0A8H3AXA1-F1
#
_cell.length_a   1.000
_cell.length_b   1.000
_cell.length_c   1.000
_cell.angle_alpha   90.00
_cell.angle_beta   90.00
_cell.angle_gamma   90.00
#
_symmetry.space_group_name_H-M   'P 1'
#
loop_
_entity.id
_entity.type
_entity.pdbx_description
1 polymer ?
#
loop_
_entity_poly.entity_id
_entity_poly.type
_entity_poly.pdbx_seq_one_letter_code
_entity_poly.pdbx_strand_id
1 'polypeptide(L)'
;MKVHSGLTVLGGLFALVNAHGDEHGGHGDGDPNANYAQRHMASEHHIDAFNPSTFFQLHDLDRNGILDRNEIEAIYGVHHVYSKRKTPTEEAQAAKAKQVADAVLAAMDANGDGFITMEEFLAKGLDALPDFSSLGAEGHHYDVESEFFLHHEEMYHNTPETQTDESYNHPEDIEHFAHHEEIERVEEERERKYEGLADDGVHKAAPSGEPDAEPELKSGPKYTYTRARKDAVAPGQHDEWKRDAENKGAWGEGNSYRPPKEASDKLRKNLPYKPSRMQYKFKRNWGDF
;
A
#
# COMPACT_ATOMS: atom_id res chain seq x y z
N MET A 1 47.18 -17.81 71.35
CA MET A 1 46.35 -18.75 70.57
C MET A 1 45.17 -17.97 69.99
N LYS A 2 44.85 -18.26 68.73
CA LYS A 2 43.86 -17.60 67.85
C LYS A 2 42.41 -17.73 68.37
N VAL A 3 41.56 -16.75 68.06
CA VAL A 3 40.18 -16.85 67.49
C VAL A 3 39.69 -15.41 67.19
N HIS A 4 39.80 -14.90 65.95
CA HIS A 4 38.80 -14.88 64.86
C HIS A 4 37.49 -14.12 65.19
N SER A 5 37.45 -12.83 64.84
CA SER A 5 36.21 -12.08 64.60
C SER A 5 35.88 -12.14 63.11
N GLY A 6 34.78 -12.81 62.76
CA GLY A 6 34.22 -12.82 61.41
C GLY A 6 33.21 -11.67 61.25
N LEU A 7 33.47 -10.78 60.30
CA LEU A 7 32.52 -9.77 59.84
C LEU A 7 31.94 -10.26 58.50
N THR A 8 30.70 -10.72 58.52
CA THR A 8 29.97 -11.13 57.32
C THR A 8 29.41 -9.89 56.63
N VAL A 9 29.96 -9.55 55.47
CA VAL A 9 29.41 -8.52 54.57
C VAL A 9 28.38 -9.20 53.67
N LEU A 10 27.10 -8.85 53.83
CA LEU A 10 26.04 -9.16 52.87
C LEU A 10 26.19 -8.22 51.65
N GLY A 11 26.71 -8.74 50.54
CA GLY A 11 26.66 -8.07 49.24
C GLY A 11 25.37 -8.42 48.52
N GLY A 12 24.47 -7.45 48.34
CA GLY A 12 23.33 -7.57 47.44
C GLY A 12 23.78 -7.35 45.99
N LEU A 13 23.68 -8.39 45.15
CA LEU A 13 23.76 -8.23 43.70
C LEU A 13 22.44 -7.64 43.20
N PHE A 14 22.47 -6.38 42.77
CA PHE A 14 21.48 -5.84 41.84
C PHE A 14 21.85 -6.37 40.44
N ALA A 15 21.12 -7.36 39.96
CA ALA A 15 21.15 -7.72 38.54
C ALA A 15 20.38 -6.66 37.76
N LEU A 16 21.12 -5.81 37.05
CA LEU A 16 20.57 -4.98 35.98
C LEU A 16 20.14 -5.90 34.84
N VAL A 17 18.83 -6.14 34.72
CA VAL A 17 18.25 -6.73 33.52
C VAL A 17 18.21 -5.63 32.47
N ASN A 18 19.22 -5.60 31.60
CA ASN A 18 19.07 -5.02 30.28
C ASN A 18 18.46 -6.12 29.40
N ALA A 19 17.15 -6.02 29.16
CA ALA A 19 16.48 -6.79 28.14
C ALA A 19 15.72 -5.79 27.27
N HIS A 20 16.29 -5.45 26.10
CA HIS A 20 15.62 -5.04 24.86
C HIS A 20 16.63 -5.36 23.76
N GLY A 21 16.68 -6.64 23.39
CA GLY A 21 17.24 -7.09 22.13
C GLY A 21 16.11 -7.05 21.12
N ASP A 22 16.22 -6.10 20.21
CA ASP A 22 15.43 -5.95 19.00
C ASP A 22 15.71 -7.20 18.13
N GLU A 23 14.75 -8.13 18.08
CA GLU A 23 14.82 -9.36 17.32
C GLU A 23 13.53 -9.45 16.51
N HIS A 24 13.37 -8.53 15.56
CA HIS A 24 12.37 -8.63 14.50
C HIS A 24 12.68 -9.92 13.72
N GLY A 25 11.94 -10.99 14.04
CA GLY A 25 12.08 -12.27 13.39
C GLY A 25 11.66 -12.16 11.94
N GLY A 26 12.62 -12.32 11.03
CA GLY A 26 12.40 -12.60 9.62
C GLY A 26 12.46 -14.11 9.36
N HIS A 27 11.59 -14.62 8.49
CA HIS A 27 11.71 -16.01 8.07
C HIS A 27 12.93 -16.23 7.19
N GLY A 28 13.86 -16.93 7.81
CA GLY A 28 14.83 -17.80 7.22
C GLY A 28 15.84 -18.10 8.30
N ASP A 29 16.21 -19.35 8.48
CA ASP A 29 17.62 -19.65 8.78
C ASP A 29 18.46 -19.19 7.56
N GLY A 30 18.34 -17.90 7.20
CA GLY A 30 19.10 -17.26 6.17
C GLY A 30 20.53 -17.40 6.60
N ASP A 31 21.36 -17.89 5.68
CA ASP A 31 22.79 -17.99 5.93
C ASP A 31 23.23 -16.66 6.57
N PRO A 32 23.79 -16.65 7.79
CA PRO A 32 24.25 -15.40 8.41
C PRO A 32 25.35 -14.72 7.57
N ASN A 33 25.87 -15.41 6.55
CA ASN A 33 26.77 -14.87 5.53
C ASN A 33 26.05 -14.47 4.22
N ALA A 34 24.73 -14.55 4.14
CA ALA A 34 23.94 -14.13 2.99
C ALA A 34 24.13 -12.63 2.76
N ASN A 35 24.37 -12.22 1.52
CA ASN A 35 24.48 -10.81 1.18
C ASN A 35 23.11 -10.12 1.29
N TYR A 36 23.12 -8.78 1.26
CA TYR A 36 21.89 -7.98 1.34
C TYR A 36 20.86 -8.44 0.30
N ALA A 37 21.28 -8.67 -0.95
CA ALA A 37 20.37 -9.04 -2.03
C ALA A 37 19.65 -10.35 -1.77
N GLN A 38 20.34 -11.36 -1.22
CA GLN A 38 19.74 -12.64 -0.87
C GLN A 38 18.70 -12.49 0.23
N ARG A 39 19.00 -11.71 1.27
CA ARG A 39 18.05 -11.45 2.36
C ARG A 39 16.84 -10.68 1.86
N HIS A 40 17.05 -9.62 1.09
CA HIS A 40 15.98 -8.83 0.46
C HIS A 40 15.07 -9.68 -0.42
N MET A 41 15.63 -10.53 -1.27
CA MET A 41 14.83 -11.40 -2.14
C MET A 41 14.07 -12.47 -1.36
N ALA A 42 14.63 -12.97 -0.26
CA ALA A 42 13.96 -13.94 0.60
C ALA A 42 12.84 -13.29 1.42
N SER A 43 13.11 -12.15 2.07
CA SER A 43 12.13 -11.46 2.91
C SER A 43 11.06 -10.78 2.07
N GLU A 44 11.44 -9.91 1.12
CA GLU A 44 10.49 -9.04 0.41
C GLU A 44 9.81 -9.72 -0.78
N HIS A 45 10.47 -10.71 -1.39
CA HIS A 45 9.94 -11.35 -2.61
C HIS A 45 9.63 -12.84 -2.43
N HIS A 46 9.97 -13.45 -1.28
CA HIS A 46 9.85 -14.89 -1.04
C HIS A 46 10.54 -15.74 -2.14
N ILE A 47 11.70 -15.30 -2.62
CA ILE A 47 12.49 -15.98 -3.66
C ILE A 47 13.88 -16.32 -3.11
N ASP A 48 14.08 -17.59 -2.77
CA ASP A 48 15.37 -18.11 -2.28
C ASP A 48 16.42 -18.31 -3.38
N ALA A 49 15.97 -18.60 -4.60
CA ALA A 49 16.84 -18.96 -5.72
C ALA A 49 16.60 -18.04 -6.92
N PHE A 50 17.54 -17.14 -7.15
CA PHE A 50 17.51 -16.18 -8.25
C PHE A 50 18.91 -15.99 -8.83
N ASN A 51 18.97 -15.34 -9.99
CA ASN A 51 20.24 -14.86 -10.56
C ASN A 51 20.29 -13.32 -10.50
N PRO A 52 21.46 -12.70 -10.65
CA PRO A 52 21.58 -11.24 -10.57
C PRO A 52 20.69 -10.49 -11.58
N SER A 53 20.46 -11.05 -12.77
CA SER A 53 19.55 -10.45 -13.76
C SER A 53 18.09 -10.44 -13.31
N THR A 54 17.65 -11.47 -12.58
CA THR A 54 16.30 -11.53 -11.98
C THR A 54 16.14 -10.46 -10.92
N PHE A 55 17.13 -10.26 -10.05
CA PHE A 55 17.12 -9.16 -9.08
C PHE A 55 16.92 -7.84 -9.79
N PHE A 56 17.75 -7.54 -10.79
CA PHE A 56 17.67 -6.29 -11.55
C PHE A 56 16.28 -6.10 -12.18
N GLN A 57 15.78 -7.10 -12.90
CA GLN A 57 14.50 -7.01 -13.62
C GLN A 57 13.28 -6.85 -12.72
N LEU A 58 13.32 -7.38 -11.49
CA LEU A 58 12.23 -7.20 -10.53
C LEU A 58 12.18 -5.78 -9.98
N HIS A 59 13.32 -5.09 -9.95
CA HIS A 59 13.46 -3.77 -9.35
C HIS A 59 13.54 -2.63 -10.37
N ASP A 60 13.67 -2.95 -11.66
CA ASP A 60 13.41 -2.06 -12.78
C ASP A 60 11.89 -1.91 -12.94
N LEU A 61 11.32 -0.96 -12.18
CA LEU A 61 9.88 -0.81 -11.97
C LEU A 61 9.17 -0.33 -13.23
N ASP A 62 9.82 0.56 -14.00
CA ASP A 62 9.27 1.08 -15.25
C ASP A 62 9.71 0.29 -16.50
N ARG A 63 10.62 -0.69 -16.32
CA ARG A 63 11.14 -1.61 -17.35
C ARG A 63 11.95 -0.90 -18.43
N ASN A 64 12.67 0.15 -18.07
CA ASN A 64 13.50 0.92 -18.98
C ASN A 64 14.93 0.34 -19.13
N GLY A 65 15.28 -0.68 -18.35
CA GLY A 65 16.58 -1.37 -18.39
C GLY A 65 17.69 -0.68 -17.61
N ILE A 66 17.36 0.31 -16.77
CA ILE A 66 18.27 0.99 -15.85
C ILE A 66 17.65 0.98 -14.45
N LEU A 67 18.48 1.01 -13.41
CA LEU A 67 18.03 1.34 -12.05
C LEU A 67 18.37 2.79 -11.78
N ASP A 68 17.34 3.62 -11.63
CA ASP A 68 17.49 5.02 -11.27
C ASP A 68 17.55 5.22 -9.74
N ARG A 69 17.77 6.47 -9.31
CA ARG A 69 17.82 6.80 -7.88
C ARG A 69 16.54 6.42 -7.13
N ASN A 70 15.37 6.62 -7.72
CA ASN A 70 14.11 6.33 -7.04
C ASN A 70 13.91 4.83 -6.87
N GLU A 71 14.29 4.04 -7.87
CA GLU A 71 14.26 2.58 -7.82
C GLU A 71 15.26 2.03 -6.82
N ILE A 72 16.47 2.61 -6.75
CA ILE A 72 17.44 2.31 -5.68
C ILE A 72 16.84 2.62 -4.30
N GLU A 73 16.24 3.79 -4.12
CA GLU A 73 15.59 4.17 -2.86
C GLU A 73 14.43 3.23 -2.51
N ALA A 74 13.69 2.73 -3.51
CA ALA A 74 12.61 1.76 -3.33
C ALA A 74 13.13 0.38 -2.91
N ILE A 75 14.22 -0.12 -3.53
CA ILE A 75 14.89 -1.38 -3.14
C ILE A 75 15.17 -1.38 -1.63
N TYR A 76 15.65 -0.26 -1.08
CA TYR A 76 15.99 -0.15 0.35
C TYR A 76 14.84 0.36 1.23
N GLY A 77 13.63 0.51 0.69
CA GLY A 77 12.43 0.84 1.46
C GLY A 77 12.49 2.19 2.17
N VAL A 78 13.35 3.12 1.76
CA VAL A 78 13.57 4.37 2.50
C VAL A 78 12.31 5.26 2.52
N HIS A 79 11.43 5.12 1.53
CA HIS A 79 10.18 5.87 1.45
C HIS A 79 9.01 5.22 2.18
N HIS A 80 9.21 4.03 2.77
CA HIS A 80 8.16 3.31 3.48
C HIS A 80 7.75 4.04 4.77
N VAL A 81 6.48 3.91 5.17
CA VAL A 81 5.93 4.65 6.32
C VAL A 81 6.66 4.30 7.63
N TYR A 82 7.12 3.04 7.77
CA TYR A 82 7.90 2.62 8.92
C TYR A 82 9.26 3.32 8.98
N SER A 83 9.99 3.43 7.86
CA SER A 83 11.22 4.21 7.79
C SER A 83 10.96 5.68 8.14
N LYS A 84 9.91 6.28 7.55
CA LYS A 84 9.55 7.68 7.80
C LYS A 84 9.23 7.96 9.27
N ARG A 85 8.56 7.03 9.96
CA ARG A 85 8.18 7.18 11.37
C ARG A 85 9.34 6.98 12.34
N LYS A 86 10.32 6.14 11.97
CA LYS A 86 11.59 5.98 12.72
C LYS A 86 12.53 7.19 12.54
N THR A 87 12.30 8.04 11.52
CA THR A 87 13.04 9.28 11.33
C THR A 87 12.30 10.50 11.91
N PRO A 88 12.98 11.37 12.67
CA PRO A 88 12.31 12.45 13.39
C PRO A 88 11.89 13.64 12.51
N THR A 89 12.52 13.85 11.35
CA THR A 89 12.19 14.96 10.45
C THR A 89 12.30 14.55 8.98
N GLU A 90 11.61 15.28 8.09
CA GLU A 90 11.68 15.06 6.65
C GLU A 90 13.10 15.26 6.11
N GLU A 91 13.87 16.19 6.67
CA GLU A 91 15.27 16.41 6.28
C GLU A 91 16.17 15.22 6.65
N ALA A 92 15.93 14.60 7.81
CA ALA A 92 16.65 13.40 8.23
C ALA A 92 16.32 12.21 7.31
N GLN A 93 15.06 12.08 6.92
CA GLN A 93 14.62 11.06 5.96
C GLN A 93 15.22 11.28 4.57
N ALA A 94 15.24 12.52 4.07
CA ALA A 94 15.87 12.87 2.81
C ALA A 94 17.39 12.63 2.84
N ALA A 95 18.05 12.92 3.97
CA ALA A 95 19.46 12.63 4.16
C ALA A 95 19.74 11.12 4.16
N LYS A 96 18.89 10.31 4.80
CA LYS A 96 18.96 8.84 4.78
C LYS A 96 18.80 8.29 3.36
N ALA A 97 17.76 8.73 2.64
CA ALA A 97 17.53 8.32 1.25
C ALA A 97 18.73 8.68 0.36
N LYS A 98 19.24 9.91 0.49
CA LYS A 98 20.43 10.36 -0.22
C LYS A 98 21.65 9.50 0.10
N GLN A 99 21.90 9.22 1.37
CA GLN A 99 23.03 8.42 1.82
C GLN A 99 22.99 7.00 1.22
N VAL A 100 21.82 6.36 1.23
CA VAL A 100 21.63 5.02 0.68
C VAL A 100 21.90 5.03 -0.83
N ALA A 101 21.22 5.90 -1.58
CA ALA A 101 21.37 5.93 -3.03
C ALA A 101 22.78 6.34 -3.48
N ASP A 102 23.43 7.29 -2.80
CA ASP A 102 24.81 7.69 -3.11
C ASP A 102 25.79 6.52 -2.93
N ALA A 103 25.61 5.73 -1.86
CA ALA A 103 26.48 4.60 -1.57
C ALA A 103 26.30 3.45 -2.57
N VAL A 104 25.06 3.19 -3.01
CA VAL A 104 24.76 2.18 -4.04
C VAL A 104 25.34 2.61 -5.39
N LEU A 105 25.11 3.86 -5.80
CA LEU A 105 25.70 4.41 -7.03
C LEU A 105 27.23 4.36 -6.98
N ALA A 106 27.86 4.76 -5.87
CA ALA A 106 29.31 4.67 -5.73
C ALA A 106 29.86 3.24 -5.85
N ALA A 107 29.08 2.24 -5.44
CA ALA A 107 29.45 0.84 -5.57
C ALA A 107 29.27 0.30 -7.00
N MET A 108 28.20 0.71 -7.69
CA MET A 108 27.72 0.07 -8.92
C MET A 108 27.88 0.89 -10.20
N ASP A 109 27.56 2.19 -10.16
CA ASP A 109 27.62 3.09 -11.31
C ASP A 109 29.10 3.34 -11.68
N ALA A 110 29.56 2.61 -12.70
CA ALA A 110 30.97 2.63 -13.10
C ALA A 110 31.30 3.85 -13.95
N ASN A 111 30.31 4.40 -14.66
CA ASN A 111 30.49 5.47 -15.63
C ASN A 111 30.17 6.86 -15.03
N GLY A 112 29.46 6.92 -13.90
CA GLY A 112 29.14 8.12 -13.13
C GLY A 112 27.98 8.93 -13.69
N ASP A 113 27.07 8.34 -14.47
CA ASP A 113 25.91 9.02 -15.05
C ASP A 113 24.70 9.08 -14.11
N GLY A 114 24.78 8.43 -12.95
CA GLY A 114 23.72 8.40 -11.94
C GLY A 114 22.68 7.31 -12.17
N PHE A 115 22.90 6.40 -13.12
CA PHE A 115 22.07 5.24 -13.39
C PHE A 115 22.90 3.96 -13.30
N ILE A 116 22.25 2.84 -13.00
CA ILE A 116 22.90 1.52 -13.02
C ILE A 116 22.30 0.72 -14.15
N THR A 117 23.10 0.44 -15.17
CA THR A 117 22.71 -0.45 -16.26
C THR A 117 22.79 -1.92 -15.83
N MET A 118 22.09 -2.80 -16.56
CA MET A 118 22.22 -4.25 -16.36
C MET A 118 23.69 -4.70 -16.49
N GLU A 119 24.43 -4.16 -17.46
CA GLU A 119 25.84 -4.48 -17.66
C GLU A 119 26.70 -4.12 -16.44
N GLU A 120 26.51 -2.94 -15.85
CA GLU A 120 27.21 -2.51 -14.65
C GLU A 120 26.83 -3.36 -13.43
N PHE A 121 25.54 -3.65 -13.28
CA PHE A 121 25.03 -4.49 -12.20
C PHE A 121 25.63 -5.90 -12.25
N LEU A 122 25.63 -6.54 -13.43
CA LEU A 122 26.20 -7.87 -13.62
C LEU A 122 27.72 -7.89 -13.46
N ALA A 123 28.42 -6.83 -13.87
CA ALA A 123 29.86 -6.72 -13.73
C ALA A 123 30.29 -6.63 -12.25
N LYS A 124 29.47 -5.97 -11.42
CA LYS A 124 29.72 -5.79 -9.99
C LYS A 124 29.21 -6.95 -9.15
N GLY A 125 28.07 -7.54 -9.54
CA GLY A 125 27.43 -8.64 -8.84
C GLY A 125 26.64 -8.19 -7.61
N LEU A 126 25.94 -9.15 -7.00
CA LEU A 126 25.04 -8.92 -5.85
C LEU A 126 25.78 -8.47 -4.60
N ASP A 127 27.02 -8.92 -4.41
CA ASP A 127 27.84 -8.58 -3.24
C ASP A 127 28.26 -7.10 -3.21
N ALA A 128 28.09 -6.37 -4.31
CA ALA A 128 28.35 -4.95 -4.37
C ALA A 128 27.23 -4.09 -3.74
N LEU A 129 26.05 -4.67 -3.49
CA LEU A 129 24.95 -3.96 -2.83
C LEU A 129 25.29 -3.75 -1.35
N PRO A 130 25.39 -2.50 -0.86
CA PRO A 130 25.71 -2.23 0.53
C PRO A 130 24.57 -2.65 1.48
N ASP A 131 24.93 -3.05 2.69
CA ASP A 131 23.98 -3.38 3.75
C ASP A 131 23.70 -2.18 4.65
N PHE A 132 22.43 -1.81 4.78
CA PHE A 132 21.95 -0.72 5.63
C PHE A 132 20.97 -1.18 6.72
N SER A 133 20.98 -2.46 7.10
CA SER A 133 20.20 -3.01 8.23
C SER A 133 20.29 -2.13 9.48
N SER A 134 21.49 -1.67 9.84
CA SER A 134 21.71 -0.75 10.97
C SER A 134 20.99 0.60 10.89
N LEU A 135 20.52 1.00 9.71
CA LEU A 135 19.74 2.22 9.47
C LEU A 135 18.23 1.94 9.39
N GLY A 136 17.79 0.69 9.53
CA GLY A 136 16.41 0.27 9.26
C GLY A 136 16.00 0.54 7.82
N ALA A 137 16.87 0.19 6.88
CA ALA A 137 16.64 0.29 5.44
C ALA A 137 16.79 -1.11 4.83
N GLU A 138 15.93 -2.02 5.28
CA GLU A 138 16.01 -3.45 4.94
C GLU A 138 15.32 -3.76 3.60
N GLY A 139 14.63 -2.78 3.02
CA GLY A 139 13.83 -2.94 1.81
C GLY A 139 12.39 -3.21 2.16
N HIS A 140 11.46 -2.45 1.53
CA HIS A 140 10.02 -2.60 1.72
C HIS A 140 9.31 -2.17 0.42
N HIS A 141 8.72 -3.12 -0.32
CA HIS A 141 8.08 -2.83 -1.61
C HIS A 141 6.56 -2.70 -1.56
N TYR A 142 5.91 -3.31 -0.58
CA TYR A 142 4.46 -3.35 -0.48
C TYR A 142 3.90 -2.17 0.34
N ASP A 143 2.58 -2.00 0.31
CA ASP A 143 1.90 -1.11 1.24
C ASP A 143 1.83 -1.73 2.64
N VAL A 144 1.51 -0.89 3.64
CA VAL A 144 1.52 -1.26 5.07
C VAL A 144 0.74 -2.54 5.36
N GLU A 145 -0.46 -2.66 4.77
CA GLU A 145 -1.36 -3.80 4.96
C GLU A 145 -0.76 -5.09 4.41
N SER A 146 -0.26 -5.05 3.17
CA SER A 146 0.31 -6.22 2.53
C SER A 146 1.63 -6.61 3.19
N GLU A 147 2.42 -5.64 3.68
CA GLU A 147 3.64 -5.93 4.44
C GLU A 147 3.31 -6.59 5.78
N PHE A 148 2.34 -6.06 6.53
CA PHE A 148 1.89 -6.67 7.77
C PHE A 148 1.35 -8.09 7.53
N PHE A 149 0.56 -8.30 6.48
CA PHE A 149 0.04 -9.62 6.13
C PHE A 149 1.16 -10.60 5.73
N LEU A 150 2.02 -10.21 4.80
CA LEU A 150 3.04 -11.10 4.20
C LEU A 150 4.18 -11.39 5.17
N HIS A 151 4.63 -10.39 5.93
CA HIS A 151 5.73 -10.59 6.85
C HIS A 151 5.20 -10.99 8.22
N HIS A 152 4.31 -10.21 8.82
CA HIS A 152 3.94 -10.46 10.22
C HIS A 152 2.88 -11.55 10.39
N GLU A 153 1.77 -11.46 9.67
CA GLU A 153 0.66 -12.39 9.80
C GLU A 153 1.04 -13.81 9.35
N GLU A 154 1.75 -13.96 8.23
CA GLU A 154 2.24 -15.27 7.77
C GLU A 154 3.28 -15.90 8.73
N MET A 155 4.04 -15.08 9.48
CA MET A 155 5.03 -15.57 10.44
C MET A 155 4.40 -15.99 11.77
N TYR A 156 3.59 -15.12 12.37
CA TYR A 156 3.13 -15.27 13.75
C TYR A 156 1.66 -15.69 13.86
N HIS A 157 0.89 -15.52 12.78
CA HIS A 157 -0.56 -15.71 12.73
C HIS A 157 -0.99 -16.58 11.54
N ASN A 158 -0.27 -17.67 11.25
CA ASN A 158 -0.52 -18.53 10.07
C ASN A 158 -1.45 -19.72 10.31
N THR A 159 -1.91 -19.93 11.53
CA THR A 159 -2.88 -20.98 11.87
C THR A 159 -4.17 -20.39 12.44
N PRO A 160 -5.32 -21.08 12.32
CA PRO A 160 -6.56 -20.64 12.95
C PRO A 160 -6.44 -20.41 14.46
N GLU A 161 -5.56 -21.15 15.13
CA GLU A 161 -5.30 -21.02 16.57
C GLU A 161 -4.50 -19.76 16.92
N THR A 162 -3.66 -19.28 16.00
CA THR A 162 -2.88 -18.04 16.16
C THR A 162 -3.62 -16.81 15.61
N GLN A 163 -4.66 -16.99 14.79
CA GLN A 163 -5.52 -15.92 14.29
C GLN A 163 -6.73 -15.67 15.20
N THR A 164 -6.46 -15.39 16.48
CA THR A 164 -7.50 -15.00 17.46
C THR A 164 -7.19 -13.64 18.05
N ASP A 165 -8.21 -12.90 18.47
CA ASP A 165 -8.07 -11.57 19.09
C ASP A 165 -7.05 -11.55 20.24
N GLU A 166 -6.96 -12.63 21.03
CA GLU A 166 -6.01 -12.74 22.14
C GLU A 166 -4.57 -13.03 21.70
N SER A 167 -4.40 -13.60 20.50
CA SER A 167 -3.10 -14.01 19.97
C SER A 167 -2.35 -12.85 19.33
N TYR A 168 -3.04 -11.85 18.78
CA TYR A 168 -2.45 -10.62 18.25
C TYR A 168 -1.94 -9.71 19.38
N ASN A 169 -0.74 -9.98 19.86
CA ASN A 169 -0.12 -9.27 20.98
C ASN A 169 1.36 -8.96 20.78
N HIS A 170 1.92 -9.23 19.59
CA HIS A 170 3.25 -8.81 19.23
C HIS A 170 3.30 -7.28 19.16
N PRO A 171 4.46 -6.65 19.47
CA PRO A 171 4.62 -5.20 19.36
C PRO A 171 4.15 -4.62 18.02
N GLU A 172 4.42 -5.35 16.93
CA GLU A 172 4.02 -5.01 15.56
C GLU A 172 2.50 -5.10 15.36
N ASP A 173 1.81 -6.08 15.98
CA ASP A 173 0.33 -6.18 15.95
C ASP A 173 -0.31 -4.94 16.54
N ILE A 174 0.15 -4.58 17.74
CA ILE A 174 -0.37 -3.44 18.51
C ILE A 174 -0.14 -2.15 17.72
N GLU A 175 1.03 -2.02 17.12
CA GLU A 175 1.41 -0.84 16.34
C GLU A 175 0.62 -0.73 15.03
N HIS A 176 0.43 -1.84 14.32
CA HIS A 176 -0.38 -1.91 13.12
C HIS A 176 -1.84 -1.52 13.42
N PHE A 177 -2.45 -2.09 14.46
CA PHE A 177 -3.83 -1.76 14.83
C PHE A 177 -3.98 -0.33 15.37
N ALA A 178 -3.03 0.18 16.15
CA ALA A 178 -3.05 1.58 16.58
C ALA A 178 -3.03 2.55 15.39
N HIS A 179 -2.36 2.18 14.30
CA HIS A 179 -2.37 2.96 13.06
C HIS A 179 -3.74 2.92 12.37
N HIS A 180 -4.43 1.77 12.38
CA HIS A 180 -5.79 1.65 11.85
C HIS A 180 -6.77 2.49 12.65
N GLU A 181 -6.70 2.41 13.98
CA GLU A 181 -7.52 3.23 14.88
C GLU A 181 -7.34 4.73 14.60
N GLU A 182 -6.12 5.17 14.30
CA GLU A 182 -5.84 6.56 13.93
C GLU A 182 -6.43 6.93 12.56
N ILE A 183 -6.26 6.09 11.54
CA ILE A 183 -6.85 6.30 10.21
C ILE A 183 -8.37 6.38 10.32
N GLU A 184 -9.00 5.41 10.96
CA GLU A 184 -10.46 5.36 11.15
C GLU A 184 -10.97 6.61 11.86
N ARG A 185 -10.28 7.07 12.92
CA ARG A 185 -10.64 8.30 13.63
C ARG A 185 -10.58 9.53 12.71
N VAL A 186 -9.52 9.66 11.91
CA VAL A 186 -9.34 10.78 10.97
C VAL A 186 -10.38 10.74 9.85
N GLU A 187 -10.70 9.55 9.35
CA GLU A 187 -11.73 9.34 8.33
C GLU A 187 -13.13 9.65 8.88
N GLU A 188 -13.47 9.17 10.08
CA GLU A 188 -14.74 9.49 10.74
C GLU A 188 -14.89 10.99 10.98
N GLU A 189 -13.84 11.68 11.44
CA GLU A 189 -13.84 13.14 11.57
C GLU A 189 -14.09 13.84 10.22
N ARG A 190 -13.47 13.33 9.15
CA ARG A 190 -13.61 13.87 7.81
C ARG A 190 -15.03 13.65 7.26
N GLU A 191 -15.60 12.47 7.49
CA GLU A 191 -16.98 12.14 7.14
C GLU A 191 -17.97 13.00 7.92
N ARG A 192 -17.81 13.13 9.24
CA ARG A 192 -18.64 14.03 10.07
C ARG A 192 -18.60 15.47 9.57
N LYS A 193 -17.41 16.00 9.24
CA LYS A 193 -17.24 17.33 8.65
C LYS A 193 -17.93 17.44 7.28
N TYR A 194 -17.86 16.41 6.44
CA TYR A 194 -18.51 16.41 5.12
C TYR A 194 -20.04 16.34 5.22
N GLU A 195 -20.57 15.57 6.16
CA GLU A 195 -22.00 15.44 6.44
C GLU A 195 -22.59 16.64 7.18
N GLY A 196 -21.74 17.57 7.64
CA GLY A 196 -22.15 18.77 8.35
C GLY A 196 -22.55 18.52 9.80
N LEU A 197 -22.13 17.38 10.38
CA LEU A 197 -22.22 17.15 11.82
C LEU A 197 -21.17 18.02 12.52
N ALA A 198 -21.61 18.88 13.44
CA ALA A 198 -20.71 19.64 14.29
C ALA A 198 -20.06 18.73 15.35
N ASP A 199 -18.84 19.08 15.79
CA ASP A 199 -18.03 18.34 16.77
C ASP A 199 -18.72 18.11 18.13
N ASP A 200 -19.85 18.76 18.40
CA ASP A 200 -20.60 18.71 19.65
C ASP A 200 -21.74 17.68 19.68
N GLY A 201 -21.88 16.84 18.64
CA GLY A 201 -22.90 15.80 18.58
C GLY A 201 -24.34 16.34 18.52
N VAL A 202 -24.52 17.65 18.27
CA VAL A 202 -25.84 18.23 18.09
C VAL A 202 -26.20 18.14 16.61
N HIS A 203 -27.20 17.31 16.31
CA HIS A 203 -27.89 17.38 15.03
C HIS A 203 -28.37 18.83 14.82
N LYS A 204 -27.74 19.57 13.90
CA LYS A 204 -28.47 20.63 13.21
C LYS A 204 -29.48 19.93 12.32
N ALA A 205 -30.67 19.69 12.88
CA ALA A 205 -31.82 19.27 12.11
C ALA A 205 -31.86 20.11 10.83
N ALA A 206 -31.88 19.43 9.68
CA ALA A 206 -32.16 20.09 8.42
C ALA A 206 -33.40 20.98 8.64
N PRO A 207 -33.34 22.29 8.34
CA PRO A 207 -34.47 23.15 8.59
C PRO A 207 -35.63 22.64 7.74
N SER A 208 -36.64 22.09 8.43
CA SER A 208 -37.94 21.82 7.87
C SER A 208 -38.57 23.16 7.47
N GLY A 209 -38.56 23.47 6.19
CA GLY A 209 -39.23 24.64 5.62
C GLY A 209 -39.57 24.41 4.16
N GLU A 210 -40.85 24.18 3.87
CA GLU A 210 -41.44 24.51 2.56
C GLU A 210 -41.59 26.05 2.44
N PRO A 211 -41.89 26.63 1.26
CA PRO A 211 -41.08 26.56 0.06
C PRO A 211 -41.02 27.95 -0.62
N ASP A 212 -40.37 28.97 -0.06
CA ASP A 212 -40.26 30.26 -0.76
C ASP A 212 -38.97 31.00 -0.37
N ALA A 213 -38.28 31.52 -1.39
CA ALA A 213 -37.00 32.26 -1.40
C ALA A 213 -35.73 31.42 -1.60
N GLU A 214 -35.44 31.09 -2.87
CA GLU A 214 -34.10 30.71 -3.34
C GLU A 214 -33.12 31.90 -3.20
N PRO A 215 -31.96 31.77 -2.54
CA PRO A 215 -30.87 32.72 -2.71
C PRO A 215 -30.16 32.45 -4.04
N GLU A 216 -30.10 33.47 -4.91
CA GLU A 216 -29.45 33.41 -6.22
C GLU A 216 -27.98 32.96 -6.12
N LEU A 217 -27.71 31.73 -6.54
CA LEU A 217 -26.35 31.28 -6.85
C LEU A 217 -25.90 31.98 -8.14
N LYS A 218 -24.94 32.90 -8.05
CA LYS A 218 -24.22 33.40 -9.24
C LYS A 218 -23.48 32.23 -9.89
N SER A 219 -23.99 31.76 -11.03
CA SER A 219 -23.37 30.69 -11.79
C SER A 219 -22.01 31.15 -12.32
N GLY A 220 -20.93 30.47 -11.93
CA GLY A 220 -19.64 30.57 -12.60
C GLY A 220 -19.74 30.22 -14.10
N PRO A 221 -18.72 30.54 -14.91
CA PRO A 221 -18.77 30.35 -16.36
C PRO A 221 -19.00 28.86 -16.69
N LYS A 222 -20.12 28.58 -17.37
CA LYS A 222 -20.46 27.25 -17.87
C LYS A 222 -19.52 26.90 -19.03
N TYR A 223 -18.47 26.14 -18.76
CA TYR A 223 -17.73 25.46 -19.83
C TYR A 223 -18.63 24.35 -20.40
N THR A 224 -19.21 24.61 -21.57
CA THR A 224 -19.94 23.59 -22.33
C THR A 224 -18.94 22.71 -23.04
N TYR A 225 -18.60 21.57 -22.44
CA TYR A 225 -17.91 20.52 -23.19
C TYR A 225 -18.93 19.86 -24.11
N THR A 226 -19.01 20.31 -25.37
CA THR A 226 -19.79 19.66 -26.42
C THR A 226 -19.11 18.36 -26.83
N ARG A 227 -19.27 17.30 -26.02
CA ARG A 227 -19.33 15.97 -26.64
C ARG A 227 -20.59 15.98 -27.46
N ALA A 228 -20.45 16.04 -28.79
CA ALA A 228 -21.54 15.73 -29.69
C ALA A 228 -22.16 14.42 -29.19
N ARG A 229 -23.39 14.47 -28.66
CA ARG A 229 -24.20 13.26 -28.51
C ARG A 229 -24.33 12.71 -29.91
N LYS A 230 -23.52 11.71 -30.23
CA LYS A 230 -23.82 10.83 -31.33
C LYS A 230 -25.14 10.16 -30.94
N ASP A 231 -26.13 10.38 -31.79
CA ASP A 231 -27.41 9.67 -31.83
C ASP A 231 -28.44 10.13 -30.78
N ALA A 232 -29.13 11.22 -31.12
CA ALA A 232 -30.45 11.49 -30.54
C ALA A 232 -31.38 10.31 -30.92
N VAL A 233 -31.76 9.52 -29.92
CA VAL A 233 -32.71 8.40 -30.07
C VAL A 233 -34.04 8.98 -30.55
N ALA A 234 -34.56 8.46 -31.67
CA ALA A 234 -35.82 8.92 -32.23
C ALA A 234 -37.00 8.58 -31.28
N PRO A 235 -38.06 9.40 -31.23
CA PRO A 235 -39.25 9.08 -30.43
C PRO A 235 -39.79 7.68 -30.81
N GLY A 236 -39.93 6.79 -29.81
CA GLY A 236 -40.43 5.42 -30.01
C GLY A 236 -39.37 4.33 -30.26
N GLN A 237 -38.12 4.70 -30.53
CA GLN A 237 -37.03 3.74 -30.79
C GLN A 237 -36.70 2.89 -29.55
N HIS A 238 -36.88 3.44 -28.35
CA HIS A 238 -36.69 2.71 -27.10
C HIS A 238 -37.76 1.62 -26.86
N ASP A 239 -39.00 1.88 -27.27
CA ASP A 239 -40.09 0.89 -27.16
C ASP A 239 -39.92 -0.24 -28.19
N GLU A 240 -39.34 0.08 -29.34
CA GLU A 240 -38.92 -0.92 -30.32
C GLU A 240 -37.82 -1.83 -29.77
N TRP A 241 -36.81 -1.27 -29.11
CA TRP A 241 -35.76 -2.07 -28.45
C TRP A 241 -36.29 -2.98 -27.35
N LYS A 242 -37.32 -2.54 -26.61
CA LYS A 242 -37.99 -3.38 -25.59
C LYS A 242 -38.72 -4.56 -26.23
N ARG A 243 -39.50 -4.32 -27.30
CA ARG A 243 -40.20 -5.38 -28.03
C ARG A 243 -39.21 -6.40 -28.62
N ASP A 244 -38.12 -5.92 -29.20
CA ASP A 244 -37.07 -6.78 -29.75
C ASP A 244 -36.36 -7.60 -28.65
N ALA A 245 -36.10 -7.00 -27.49
CA ALA A 245 -35.53 -7.70 -26.34
C ALA A 245 -36.43 -8.82 -25.80
N GLU A 246 -37.75 -8.61 -25.78
CA GLU A 246 -38.73 -9.64 -25.36
C GLU A 246 -38.75 -10.84 -26.32
N ASN A 247 -38.51 -10.61 -27.61
CA ASN A 247 -38.45 -11.68 -28.62
C ASN A 247 -37.13 -12.48 -28.59
N LYS A 248 -36.04 -11.91 -28.05
CA LYS A 248 -34.68 -12.51 -28.08
C LYS A 248 -34.40 -13.55 -26.96
N GLY A 249 -35.41 -13.92 -26.16
CA GLY A 249 -35.24 -14.88 -25.05
C GLY A 249 -34.29 -14.38 -23.95
N ALA A 250 -34.20 -15.12 -22.84
CA ALA A 250 -33.33 -14.72 -21.73
C ALA A 250 -31.85 -14.91 -22.08
N TRP A 251 -30.98 -14.09 -21.49
CA TRP A 251 -29.54 -14.35 -21.52
C TRP A 251 -29.22 -15.69 -20.85
N GLY A 252 -28.34 -16.46 -21.49
CA GLY A 252 -27.97 -17.81 -21.02
C GLY A 252 -28.83 -18.94 -21.62
N GLU A 253 -29.90 -18.63 -22.34
CA GLU A 253 -30.63 -19.63 -23.14
C GLU A 253 -29.97 -19.79 -24.52
N GLY A 254 -29.65 -21.02 -24.89
CA GLY A 254 -28.97 -21.36 -26.15
C GLY A 254 -27.50 -20.91 -26.24
N ASN A 255 -27.02 -20.63 -27.44
CA ASN A 255 -25.60 -20.38 -27.74
C ASN A 255 -25.14 -18.92 -27.45
N SER A 256 -25.76 -18.23 -26.49
CA SER A 256 -25.76 -16.76 -26.40
C SER A 256 -24.97 -16.16 -25.23
N TYR A 257 -23.75 -16.65 -24.98
CA TYR A 257 -22.78 -16.02 -24.04
C TYR A 257 -21.94 -14.87 -24.65
N ARG A 258 -22.33 -14.32 -25.81
CA ARG A 258 -21.57 -13.28 -26.51
C ARG A 258 -21.87 -11.89 -25.91
N PRO A 259 -20.91 -10.94 -25.86
CA PRO A 259 -21.18 -9.60 -25.33
C PRO A 259 -22.26 -8.85 -26.14
N PRO A 260 -23.12 -8.04 -25.49
CA PRO A 260 -24.22 -7.31 -26.15
C PRO A 260 -23.68 -6.31 -27.17
N LYS A 261 -24.18 -6.37 -28.41
CA LYS A 261 -23.77 -5.45 -29.49
C LYS A 261 -24.84 -4.42 -29.80
N GLU A 262 -26.11 -4.79 -29.63
CA GLU A 262 -27.25 -3.93 -29.93
C GLU A 262 -27.88 -3.33 -28.66
N ALA A 263 -28.69 -2.28 -28.83
CA ALA A 263 -29.37 -1.62 -27.71
C ALA A 263 -30.42 -2.54 -27.06
N SER A 264 -31.11 -3.38 -27.83
CA SER A 264 -32.08 -4.35 -27.32
C SER A 264 -31.43 -5.52 -26.55
N ASP A 265 -30.19 -5.90 -26.88
CA ASP A 265 -29.47 -6.95 -26.15
C ASP A 265 -29.27 -6.60 -24.68
N LYS A 266 -29.10 -5.31 -24.37
CA LYS A 266 -28.96 -4.77 -23.01
C LYS A 266 -30.27 -4.74 -22.22
N LEU A 267 -31.40 -4.92 -22.89
CA LEU A 267 -32.74 -4.91 -22.30
C LEU A 267 -33.33 -6.31 -22.09
N ARG A 268 -32.64 -7.36 -22.53
CA ARG A 268 -33.04 -8.76 -22.32
C ARG A 268 -32.96 -9.14 -20.83
N LYS A 269 -33.80 -10.08 -20.40
CA LYS A 269 -33.78 -10.64 -19.03
C LYS A 269 -32.47 -11.40 -18.79
N ASN A 270 -32.00 -11.42 -17.54
CA ASN A 270 -30.78 -12.12 -17.06
C ASN A 270 -29.45 -11.64 -17.67
N LEU A 271 -29.35 -10.36 -18.04
CA LEU A 271 -28.11 -9.76 -18.56
C LEU A 271 -26.90 -10.13 -17.65
N PRO A 272 -25.86 -10.79 -18.19
CA PRO A 272 -24.77 -11.39 -17.39
C PRO A 272 -23.97 -10.33 -16.63
N TYR A 273 -23.91 -9.11 -17.17
CA TYR A 273 -23.41 -7.94 -16.49
C TYR A 273 -24.60 -7.04 -16.23
N LYS A 274 -25.20 -7.12 -15.04
CA LYS A 274 -26.01 -6.01 -14.56
C LYS A 274 -25.08 -4.79 -14.61
N PRO A 275 -25.38 -3.71 -15.33
CA PRO A 275 -24.83 -2.41 -14.96
C PRO A 275 -25.56 -2.03 -13.67
N SER A 276 -25.32 -2.77 -12.59
CA SER A 276 -25.43 -2.15 -11.29
C SER A 276 -24.54 -0.94 -11.43
N ARG A 277 -25.17 0.22 -11.45
CA ARG A 277 -24.57 1.42 -10.92
C ARG A 277 -24.15 1.12 -9.47
N MET A 278 -23.09 0.33 -9.29
CA MET A 278 -22.02 0.78 -8.42
C MET A 278 -21.42 1.95 -9.19
N GLN A 279 -22.11 3.08 -9.13
CA GLN A 279 -21.42 4.35 -9.18
C GLN A 279 -20.60 4.35 -7.91
N TYR A 280 -19.38 3.81 -7.94
CA TYR A 280 -18.31 4.53 -7.28
C TYR A 280 -18.36 5.92 -7.91
N LYS A 281 -18.98 6.87 -7.22
CA LYS A 281 -18.96 8.26 -7.62
C LYS A 281 -17.53 8.75 -7.37
N PHE A 282 -16.59 8.34 -8.23
CA PHE A 282 -15.38 9.12 -8.44
C PHE A 282 -15.84 10.47 -8.98
N LYS A 283 -16.02 11.42 -8.07
CA LYS A 283 -16.38 12.81 -8.37
C LYS A 283 -15.17 13.62 -8.88
N ARG A 284 -14.09 12.97 -9.33
CA ARG A 284 -12.92 13.65 -9.90
C ARG A 284 -12.40 12.85 -11.10
N ASN A 285 -12.22 13.55 -12.21
CA ASN A 285 -11.48 13.04 -13.37
C ASN A 285 -9.98 13.20 -13.11
N TRP A 286 -9.19 12.34 -13.76
CA TRP A 286 -7.72 12.21 -13.69
C TRP A 286 -6.89 13.44 -14.13
N GLY A 287 -7.47 14.64 -14.11
CA GLY A 287 -6.78 15.91 -14.40
C GLY A 287 -6.95 16.93 -13.28
N ASP A 288 -7.28 16.46 -12.07
CA ASP A 288 -7.54 17.27 -10.89
C ASP A 288 -6.56 16.92 -9.74
N PHE A 289 -5.41 16.34 -10.10
CA PHE A 289 -4.18 16.24 -9.32
C PHE A 289 -3.20 17.30 -9.82
#